data_AF-A0A6N4T391-F1
#
_entry.id   AF-A0A6N4T391-F1
#
_cell.length_a   1.000
_cell.length_b   1.000
_cell.length_c   1.000
_cell.angle_alpha   90.00
_cell.angle_beta   90.00
_cell.angle_gamma   90.00
#
_symmetry.space_group_name_H-M   'P 1'
#
loop_
_entity.id
_entity.type
_entity.pdbx_description
1 polymer ?
#
loop_
_entity_poly.entity_id
_entity_poly.type
_entity_poly.pdbx_seq_one_letter_code
_entity_poly.pdbx_strand_id
1 'polypeptide(L)'
;MAIFGFIRALLDAAWKLRKFRKVSDKLRILSVQSFIPAWQTSMGHGVGVFSLNAPADVDDISKVENRLGCQLAGELKEFYGVCNGFKSTTSDCSSYIVPLRELQYASQYEPSLSNQLEQKWKDLNDVNAPRGLLVISDSFVKIITADEDTVLSFHDVDNMIALHPPEDGKVVLIVVHDMACYPAGTVLEVEGLSATRFENVRTWLASVAATNEMLGSFTKEISN
;
A
#
# COMPACT_ATOMS: atom_id res chain seq x y z
N MET A 1 33.87 22.63 -6.08
CA MET A 1 32.71 22.86 -5.18
C MET A 1 31.55 21.87 -5.37
N ALA A 2 31.32 21.30 -6.57
CA ALA A 2 30.19 20.36 -6.80
C ALA A 2 30.26 19.02 -6.03
N ILE A 3 31.46 18.52 -5.73
CA ILE A 3 31.67 17.21 -5.06
C ILE A 3 31.17 17.22 -3.60
N PHE A 4 31.31 18.34 -2.88
CA PHE A 4 30.84 18.47 -1.50
C PHE A 4 29.32 18.50 -1.39
N GLY A 5 28.62 19.07 -2.38
CA GLY A 5 27.15 19.06 -2.45
C GLY A 5 26.60 17.65 -2.71
N PHE A 6 27.25 16.89 -3.58
CA PHE A 6 26.88 15.51 -3.91
C PHE A 6 27.09 14.55 -2.73
N ILE A 7 28.21 14.65 -2.01
CA ILE A 7 28.50 13.83 -0.82
C ILE A 7 27.49 14.13 0.30
N ARG A 8 27.13 15.41 0.52
CA ARG A 8 26.14 15.78 1.52
C ARG A 8 24.75 15.24 1.18
N ALA A 9 24.32 15.35 -0.09
CA ALA A 9 23.05 14.78 -0.55
C ALA A 9 22.99 13.25 -0.37
N LEU A 10 24.10 12.54 -0.62
CA LEU A 10 24.19 11.10 -0.39
C LEU A 10 24.13 10.72 1.09
N LEU A 11 24.80 11.47 1.96
CA LEU A 11 24.76 11.25 3.41
C LEU A 11 23.37 11.54 3.99
N ASP A 12 22.71 12.59 3.52
CA ASP A 12 21.33 12.91 3.91
C ASP A 12 20.35 11.83 3.42
N ALA A 13 20.49 11.37 2.17
CA ALA A 13 19.70 10.26 1.64
C ALA A 13 19.94 8.97 2.44
N ALA A 14 21.20 8.63 2.76
CA ALA A 14 21.54 7.44 3.54
C ALA A 14 21.02 7.51 4.98
N TRP A 15 21.07 8.69 5.61
CA TRP A 15 20.52 8.90 6.96
C TRP A 15 18.99 8.81 6.96
N LYS A 16 18.32 9.39 5.95
CA LYS A 16 16.87 9.31 5.76
C LYS A 16 16.41 7.88 5.47
N LEU A 17 17.14 7.12 4.65
CA LEU A 17 16.93 5.69 4.42
C LEU A 17 17.10 4.87 5.71
N ARG A 18 18.09 5.18 6.54
CA ARG A 18 18.30 4.51 7.82
C ARG A 18 17.14 4.78 8.79
N LYS A 19 16.61 6.01 8.82
CA LYS A 19 15.47 6.39 9.64
C LYS A 19 14.19 5.68 9.17
N PHE A 20 13.93 5.70 7.87
CA PHE A 20 12.83 4.95 7.22
C PHE A 20 12.84 3.47 7.60
N ARG A 21 14.00 2.81 7.45
CA ARG A 21 14.18 1.39 7.79
C ARG A 21 13.92 1.12 9.28
N LYS A 22 14.43 1.98 10.16
CA LYS A 22 14.26 1.83 11.62
C LYS A 22 12.79 1.89 12.06
N VAL A 23 11.98 2.75 11.44
CA VAL A 23 10.55 2.88 11.76
C VAL A 23 9.78 1.68 11.24
N SER A 24 10.00 1.32 9.98
CA SER A 24 9.37 0.16 9.34
C SER A 24 9.69 -1.14 10.10
N ASP A 25 10.97 -1.40 10.40
CA ASP A 25 11.40 -2.62 11.11
C ASP A 25 10.80 -2.72 12.53
N LYS A 26 10.69 -1.59 13.24
CA LYS A 26 10.07 -1.55 14.58
C LYS A 26 8.59 -1.89 14.54
N LEU A 27 7.86 -1.42 13.54
CA LEU A 27 6.43 -1.67 13.42
C LEU A 27 6.17 -3.12 12.98
N ARG A 28 6.99 -3.67 12.07
CA ARG A 28 6.83 -5.04 11.54
C ARG A 28 6.83 -6.12 12.62
N ILE A 29 7.57 -5.94 13.71
CA ILE A 29 7.69 -6.94 14.80
C ILE A 29 6.54 -6.92 15.82
N LEU A 30 5.65 -5.92 15.77
CA LEU A 30 4.54 -5.80 16.71
C LEU A 30 3.39 -6.75 16.32
N SER A 31 2.66 -7.25 17.32
CA SER A 31 1.36 -7.90 17.09
C SER A 31 0.36 -6.89 16.52
N VAL A 32 -0.68 -7.35 15.79
CA VAL A 32 -1.67 -6.44 15.18
C VAL A 32 -2.33 -5.51 16.21
N GLN A 33 -2.64 -6.02 17.41
CA GLN A 33 -3.22 -5.23 18.51
C GLN A 33 -2.31 -4.08 18.97
N SER A 34 -1.00 -4.31 19.01
CA SER A 34 -0.01 -3.29 19.40
C SER A 34 0.45 -2.44 18.20
N PHE A 35 0.30 -2.97 16.99
CA PHE A 35 0.70 -2.35 15.74
C PHE A 35 -0.16 -1.12 15.45
N ILE A 36 -1.49 -1.21 15.52
CA ILE A 36 -2.37 -0.10 15.16
C ILE A 36 -2.12 1.15 16.01
N PRO A 37 -2.06 1.08 17.36
CA PRO A 37 -1.71 2.25 18.17
C PRO A 37 -0.31 2.80 17.89
N ALA A 38 0.67 1.93 17.66
CA ALA A 38 2.04 2.35 17.34
C ALA A 38 2.12 3.02 15.96
N TRP A 39 1.43 2.45 14.97
CA TRP A 39 1.29 3.00 13.63
C TRP A 39 0.63 4.37 13.67
N GLN A 40 -0.49 4.51 14.39
CA GLN A 40 -1.15 5.81 14.59
C GLN A 40 -0.20 6.84 15.23
N THR A 41 0.59 6.43 16.22
CA THR A 41 1.57 7.31 16.87
C THR A 41 2.65 7.76 15.87
N SER A 42 3.15 6.85 15.03
CA SER A 42 4.13 7.17 13.98
C SER A 42 3.55 8.07 12.88
N MET A 43 2.28 7.88 12.53
CA MET A 43 1.55 8.74 11.60
C MET A 43 1.18 10.10 12.22
N GLY A 44 1.18 10.19 13.55
CA GLY A 44 0.49 11.20 14.34
C GLY A 44 1.38 12.07 15.20
N HIS A 45 2.40 12.73 14.63
CA HIS A 45 2.89 13.98 15.24
C HIS A 45 1.81 15.09 15.32
N GLY A 46 0.58 14.83 14.86
CA GLY A 46 -0.64 15.49 15.30
C GLY A 46 -1.72 14.46 15.68
N VAL A 47 -2.30 14.59 16.86
CA VAL A 47 -3.54 13.89 17.24
C VAL A 47 -4.62 14.33 16.26
N GLY A 48 -5.27 13.38 15.58
CA GLY A 48 -6.46 13.65 14.76
C GLY A 48 -6.30 13.66 13.25
N VAL A 49 -5.21 13.14 12.67
CA VAL A 49 -5.04 13.02 11.20
C VAL A 49 -5.80 11.85 10.59
N PHE A 50 -6.15 10.83 11.39
CA PHE A 50 -6.91 9.67 10.93
C PHE A 50 -8.08 9.39 11.86
N SER A 51 -9.23 9.08 11.27
CA SER A 51 -10.40 8.54 11.96
C SER A 51 -10.43 7.03 11.75
N LEU A 52 -10.34 6.26 12.83
CA LEU A 52 -10.51 4.82 12.79
C LEU A 52 -11.98 4.47 12.92
N ASN A 53 -12.43 3.48 12.15
CA ASN A 53 -13.74 2.89 12.38
C ASN A 53 -13.69 1.89 13.54
N ALA A 54 -14.83 1.72 14.21
CA ALA A 54 -14.98 0.70 15.25
C ALA A 54 -14.63 -0.70 14.72
N PRO A 55 -14.00 -1.58 15.51
CA PRO A 55 -13.60 -2.90 15.07
C PRO A 55 -14.78 -3.71 14.49
N ALA A 56 -14.51 -4.51 13.46
CA ALA A 56 -15.48 -5.46 12.91
C ALA A 56 -15.57 -6.69 13.80
N ASP A 57 -16.77 -7.25 13.96
CA ASP A 57 -16.94 -8.52 14.66
C ASP A 57 -16.81 -9.72 13.72
N VAL A 58 -16.92 -10.93 14.29
CA VAL A 58 -16.80 -12.18 13.53
C VAL A 58 -17.94 -12.38 12.53
N ASP A 59 -19.13 -11.86 12.84
CA ASP A 59 -20.30 -11.97 11.96
C ASP A 59 -20.16 -11.03 10.75
N ASP A 60 -19.64 -9.82 10.95
CA ASP A 60 -19.29 -8.88 9.88
C ASP A 60 -18.27 -9.50 8.90
N ILE A 61 -17.21 -10.11 9.42
CA ILE A 61 -16.20 -10.81 8.61
C ILE A 61 -16.83 -11.95 7.82
N SER A 62 -17.63 -12.78 8.48
CA SER A 62 -18.29 -13.93 7.84
C SER A 62 -19.23 -13.50 6.71
N LYS A 63 -20.01 -12.43 6.92
CA LYS A 63 -20.90 -11.86 5.89
C LYS A 63 -20.12 -11.36 4.68
N VAL A 64 -18.99 -10.70 4.90
CA VAL A 64 -18.17 -10.15 3.81
C VAL A 64 -17.44 -11.25 3.05
N GLU A 65 -16.89 -12.26 3.73
CA GLU A 65 -16.32 -13.45 3.07
C GLU A 65 -17.35 -14.17 2.20
N ASN A 66 -18.58 -14.35 2.70
CA ASN A 66 -19.67 -14.94 1.93
C ASN A 66 -20.05 -14.10 0.71
N ARG A 67 -20.12 -12.77 0.86
CA ARG A 67 -20.44 -11.85 -0.25
C ARG A 67 -19.36 -11.87 -1.33
N LEU A 68 -18.09 -11.89 -0.92
CA LEU A 68 -16.96 -11.90 -1.84
C LEU A 68 -16.74 -13.31 -2.43
N GLY A 69 -17.23 -14.36 -1.79
CA GLY A 69 -16.99 -15.73 -2.23
C GLY A 69 -15.55 -16.20 -1.98
N CYS A 70 -14.81 -15.54 -1.08
CA CYS A 70 -13.45 -15.88 -0.73
C CYS A 70 -13.21 -15.76 0.79
N GLN A 71 -12.24 -16.54 1.30
CA GLN A 71 -11.73 -16.37 2.64
C GLN A 71 -10.71 -15.21 2.66
N LEU A 72 -10.87 -14.26 3.57
CA LEU A 72 -9.88 -13.21 3.76
C LEU A 72 -8.63 -13.78 4.42
N ALA A 73 -7.46 -13.24 4.06
CA ALA A 73 -6.20 -13.61 4.70
C ALA A 73 -6.28 -13.36 6.23
N GLY A 74 -5.68 -14.25 7.02
CA GLY A 74 -5.77 -14.20 8.49
C GLY A 74 -5.36 -12.84 9.07
N GLU A 75 -4.26 -12.28 8.57
CA GLU A 75 -3.79 -10.96 9.00
C GLU A 75 -4.75 -9.82 8.64
N LEU A 76 -5.46 -9.91 7.50
CA LEU A 76 -6.47 -8.93 7.14
C LEU A 76 -7.68 -9.02 8.08
N LYS A 77 -8.09 -10.24 8.46
CA LYS A 77 -9.14 -10.45 9.48
C LYS A 77 -8.74 -9.88 10.82
N GLU A 78 -7.51 -10.14 11.27
CA GLU A 78 -6.98 -9.55 12.50
C GLU A 78 -6.97 -8.03 12.45
N PHE A 79 -6.56 -7.44 11.32
CA PHE A 79 -6.60 -6.00 11.11
C PHE A 79 -8.03 -5.46 11.28
N TYR A 80 -9.02 -6.01 10.57
CA TYR A 80 -10.42 -5.54 10.66
C TYR A 80 -11.04 -5.77 12.05
N GLY A 81 -10.63 -6.84 12.73
CA GLY A 81 -11.01 -7.13 14.12
C GLY A 81 -10.41 -6.18 15.16
N VAL A 82 -9.43 -5.36 14.79
CA VAL A 82 -8.86 -4.28 15.63
C VAL A 82 -9.30 -2.91 15.14
N CYS A 83 -9.46 -2.72 13.83
CA CYS A 83 -9.80 -1.45 13.19
C CYS A 83 -10.52 -1.71 11.87
N ASN A 84 -11.78 -1.29 11.74
CA ASN A 84 -12.58 -1.56 10.55
C ASN A 84 -12.29 -0.59 9.38
N GLY A 85 -11.02 -0.48 9.01
CA GLY A 85 -10.54 0.57 8.12
C GLY A 85 -10.43 1.93 8.83
N PHE A 86 -9.86 2.89 8.11
CA PHE A 86 -9.60 4.23 8.61
C PHE A 86 -9.59 5.20 7.45
N LYS A 87 -9.88 6.48 7.72
CA LYS A 87 -9.79 7.56 6.73
C LYS A 87 -8.96 8.72 7.26
N SER A 88 -8.17 9.37 6.41
CA SER A 88 -7.58 10.65 6.80
C SER A 88 -8.66 11.72 6.98
N THR A 89 -8.52 12.52 8.02
CA THR A 89 -9.33 13.71 8.29
C THR A 89 -8.78 14.94 7.57
N THR A 90 -7.59 14.84 6.97
CA THR A 90 -6.92 15.92 6.24
C THR A 90 -6.86 15.60 4.76
N SER A 91 -6.99 16.61 3.90
CA SER A 91 -6.83 16.49 2.45
C SER A 91 -5.44 16.01 2.03
N ASP A 92 -4.44 16.22 2.89
CA ASP A 92 -3.04 16.09 2.53
C ASP A 92 -2.53 14.65 2.63
N CYS A 93 -3.33 13.74 3.20
CA CYS A 93 -2.99 12.33 3.28
C CYS A 93 -4.06 11.49 2.57
N SER A 94 -3.75 11.06 1.35
CA SER A 94 -4.60 10.18 0.54
C SER A 94 -4.64 8.73 1.03
N SER A 95 -3.96 8.39 2.12
CA SER A 95 -3.90 7.00 2.60
C SER A 95 -5.10 6.69 3.48
N TYR A 96 -6.00 5.84 2.98
CA TYR A 96 -7.09 5.25 3.77
C TYR A 96 -7.29 3.77 3.45
N ILE A 97 -7.92 3.03 4.36
CA ILE A 97 -8.41 1.68 4.10
C ILE A 97 -9.92 1.73 4.26
N VAL A 98 -10.66 1.27 3.25
CA VAL A 98 -12.12 1.25 3.30
C VAL A 98 -12.63 0.33 4.41
N PRO A 99 -13.82 0.58 4.96
CA PRO A 99 -14.49 -0.37 5.82
C PRO A 99 -14.68 -1.74 5.15
N LEU A 100 -14.69 -2.80 5.96
CA LEU A 100 -14.81 -4.19 5.52
C LEU A 100 -16.02 -4.42 4.58
N ARG A 101 -17.15 -3.77 4.88
CA ARG A 101 -18.38 -3.86 4.08
C ARG A 101 -18.26 -3.24 2.68
N GLU A 102 -17.30 -2.34 2.49
CA GLU A 102 -17.05 -1.60 1.24
C GLU A 102 -15.97 -2.27 0.38
N LEU A 103 -15.33 -3.34 0.89
CA LEU A 103 -14.44 -4.17 0.09
C LEU A 103 -15.16 -4.72 -1.14
N GLN A 104 -14.51 -4.63 -2.29
CA GLN A 104 -15.02 -5.16 -3.54
C GLN A 104 -13.88 -5.57 -4.45
N TYR A 105 -14.18 -6.45 -5.41
CA TYR A 105 -13.22 -6.83 -6.42
C TYR A 105 -12.93 -5.66 -7.36
N ALA A 106 -11.72 -5.61 -7.88
CA ALA A 106 -11.33 -4.56 -8.81
C ALA A 106 -12.10 -4.63 -10.15
N SER A 107 -12.62 -5.81 -10.51
CA SER A 107 -13.57 -6.00 -11.61
C SER A 107 -14.91 -5.27 -11.42
N GLN A 108 -15.29 -4.95 -10.18
CA GLN A 108 -16.58 -4.35 -9.86
C GLN A 108 -16.60 -2.82 -9.95
N TYR A 109 -15.45 -2.19 -10.25
CA TYR A 109 -15.41 -0.76 -10.57
C TYR A 109 -15.99 -0.48 -11.96
N GLU A 110 -16.48 0.75 -12.17
CA GLU A 110 -16.98 1.21 -13.46
C GLU A 110 -16.16 2.42 -13.97
N PRO A 111 -15.35 2.27 -15.03
CA PRO A 111 -14.96 1.00 -15.67
C PRO A 111 -14.08 0.14 -14.74
N SER A 112 -13.95 -1.16 -15.02
CA SER A 112 -13.11 -2.06 -14.21
C SER A 112 -11.67 -1.57 -14.13
N LEU A 113 -10.94 -1.93 -13.08
CA LEU A 113 -9.57 -1.46 -12.92
C LEU A 113 -8.68 -1.91 -14.09
N SER A 114 -8.85 -3.15 -14.58
CA SER A 114 -8.17 -3.62 -15.79
C SER A 114 -8.38 -2.69 -16.99
N ASN A 115 -9.62 -2.25 -17.23
CA ASN A 115 -9.96 -1.33 -18.32
C ASN A 115 -9.34 0.06 -18.12
N GLN A 116 -9.32 0.56 -16.88
CA GLN A 116 -8.66 1.83 -16.55
C GLN A 116 -7.15 1.76 -16.84
N LEU A 117 -6.50 0.67 -16.45
CA LEU A 117 -5.07 0.44 -16.69
C LEU A 117 -4.78 0.26 -18.19
N GLU A 118 -5.62 -0.50 -18.91
CA GLU A 118 -5.50 -0.64 -20.36
C GLU A 118 -5.62 0.70 -21.09
N GLN A 119 -6.57 1.54 -20.70
CA GLN A 119 -6.74 2.86 -21.29
C GLN A 119 -5.49 3.72 -21.03
N LYS A 120 -5.00 3.73 -19.79
CA LYS A 120 -3.79 4.47 -19.43
C LYS A 120 -2.56 3.99 -20.19
N TRP A 121 -2.43 2.69 -20.45
CA TRP A 121 -1.36 2.14 -21.28
C TRP A 121 -1.47 2.62 -22.73
N LYS A 122 -2.68 2.62 -23.32
CA LYS A 122 -2.91 3.14 -24.68
C LYS A 122 -2.55 4.63 -24.79
N ASP A 123 -2.87 5.42 -23.77
CA ASP A 123 -2.62 6.86 -23.76
C ASP A 123 -1.12 7.22 -23.75
N LEU A 124 -0.26 6.32 -23.26
CA LEU A 124 1.19 6.57 -23.19
C LEU A 124 1.91 6.48 -24.54
N ASN A 125 1.26 6.01 -25.62
CA ASN A 125 1.83 5.85 -26.96
C ASN A 125 3.20 5.12 -27.01
N ASP A 126 3.54 4.34 -25.98
CA ASP A 126 4.83 3.67 -25.88
C ASP A 126 4.71 2.23 -26.40
N VAL A 127 5.27 2.01 -27.58
CA VAL A 127 5.24 0.72 -28.28
C VAL A 127 6.19 -0.31 -27.62
N ASN A 128 7.05 0.12 -26.71
CA ASN A 128 8.07 -0.74 -26.09
C ASN A 128 7.77 -1.11 -24.63
N ALA A 129 6.75 -0.53 -24.00
CA ALA A 129 6.38 -0.87 -22.64
C ALA A 129 5.67 -2.24 -22.60
N PRO A 130 6.00 -3.14 -21.64
CA PRO A 130 5.30 -4.40 -21.50
C PRO A 130 3.80 -4.14 -21.26
N ARG A 131 2.95 -4.88 -21.97
CA ARG A 131 1.50 -4.79 -21.80
C ARG A 131 1.11 -5.50 -20.50
N GLY A 132 0.99 -4.74 -19.43
CA GLY A 132 0.60 -5.21 -18.12
C GLY A 132 0.99 -4.23 -17.03
N LEU A 133 0.72 -4.61 -15.78
CA LEU A 133 1.08 -3.86 -14.59
C LEU A 133 2.49 -4.28 -14.16
N LEU A 134 3.43 -3.33 -14.14
CA LEU A 134 4.78 -3.58 -13.65
C LEU A 134 4.79 -3.69 -12.12
N VAL A 135 5.12 -4.85 -11.58
CA VAL A 135 5.18 -5.09 -10.13
C VAL A 135 6.63 -5.04 -9.65
N ILE A 136 6.91 -4.09 -8.76
CA ILE A 136 8.22 -3.83 -8.16
C ILE A 136 8.21 -4.35 -6.72
N SER A 137 9.22 -5.12 -6.33
CA SER A 137 9.38 -5.54 -4.94
C SER A 137 9.76 -4.35 -4.05
N ASP A 138 9.15 -4.24 -2.86
CA ASP A 138 9.52 -3.25 -1.82
C ASP A 138 10.99 -3.33 -1.35
N SER A 139 11.67 -4.43 -1.66
CA SER A 139 13.07 -4.64 -1.32
C SER A 139 13.95 -3.86 -2.29
N PHE A 140 14.42 -2.68 -1.88
CA PHE A 140 15.39 -1.85 -2.62
C PHE A 140 16.62 -2.63 -3.12
N VAL A 141 17.00 -3.73 -2.45
CA VAL A 141 18.11 -4.62 -2.83
C VAL A 141 17.76 -5.53 -4.01
N LYS A 142 16.48 -5.89 -4.18
CA LYS A 142 15.99 -6.74 -5.28
C LYS A 142 15.74 -5.98 -6.58
N ILE A 143 15.72 -4.65 -6.56
CA ILE A 143 15.59 -3.83 -7.78
C ILE A 143 16.74 -4.11 -8.77
N ILE A 144 17.88 -4.61 -8.28
CA ILE A 144 19.10 -4.86 -9.08
C ILE A 144 19.11 -6.28 -9.68
N THR A 145 18.35 -7.22 -9.12
CA THR A 145 18.22 -8.59 -9.62
C THR A 145 16.82 -8.73 -10.19
N ALA A 146 16.67 -8.55 -11.51
CA ALA A 146 15.41 -8.73 -12.20
C ALA A 146 14.84 -10.14 -11.90
N ASP A 147 13.93 -10.24 -10.93
CA ASP A 147 13.11 -11.44 -10.71
C ASP A 147 12.17 -11.55 -11.92
N GLU A 148 12.04 -12.75 -12.49
CA GLU A 148 11.36 -13.02 -13.78
C GLU A 148 9.83 -12.77 -13.77
N ASP A 149 9.27 -12.27 -12.65
CA ASP A 149 7.83 -12.08 -12.41
C ASP A 149 7.43 -10.61 -12.19
N THR A 150 7.93 -9.73 -13.06
CA THR A 150 7.74 -8.27 -12.93
C THR A 150 6.49 -7.73 -13.61
N VAL A 151 5.75 -8.54 -14.39
CA VAL A 151 4.58 -8.04 -15.14
C VAL A 151 3.35 -8.88 -14.86
N LEU A 152 2.35 -8.24 -14.27
CA LEU A 152 1.04 -8.82 -14.02
C LEU A 152 0.09 -8.46 -15.17
N SER A 153 -0.74 -9.39 -15.64
CA SER A 153 -1.75 -9.04 -16.64
C SER A 153 -2.81 -8.13 -16.03
N PHE A 154 -3.38 -7.20 -16.82
CA PHE A 154 -4.45 -6.35 -16.31
C PHE A 154 -5.69 -7.14 -15.89
N HIS A 155 -5.98 -8.27 -16.53
CA HIS A 155 -7.10 -9.12 -16.14
C HIS A 155 -6.89 -9.77 -14.76
N ASP A 156 -5.65 -10.06 -14.38
CA ASP A 156 -5.37 -10.63 -13.07
C ASP A 156 -5.63 -9.63 -11.94
N VAL A 157 -5.48 -8.34 -12.21
CA VAL A 157 -5.79 -7.25 -11.26
C VAL A 157 -7.27 -7.28 -10.86
N ASP A 158 -8.16 -7.60 -11.79
CA ASP A 158 -9.61 -7.63 -11.58
C ASP A 158 -10.08 -8.71 -10.58
N ASN A 159 -9.23 -9.72 -10.34
CA ASN A 159 -9.45 -10.78 -9.36
C ASN A 159 -8.94 -10.43 -7.95
N MET A 160 -8.40 -9.24 -7.76
CA MET A 160 -7.95 -8.73 -6.46
C MET A 160 -9.03 -7.89 -5.81
N ILE A 161 -8.96 -7.75 -4.48
CA ILE A 161 -9.85 -6.87 -3.72
C ILE A 161 -9.17 -5.54 -3.49
N ALA A 162 -9.90 -4.44 -3.68
CA ALA A 162 -9.40 -3.11 -3.35
C ALA A 162 -9.57 -2.81 -1.85
N LEU A 163 -8.45 -2.55 -1.16
CA LEU A 163 -8.41 -1.98 0.19
C LEU A 163 -8.62 -0.46 0.17
N HIS A 164 -8.29 0.17 -0.95
CA HIS A 164 -8.50 1.59 -1.22
C HIS A 164 -8.97 1.72 -2.67
N PRO A 165 -10.07 2.44 -2.95
CA PRO A 165 -10.60 2.57 -4.31
C PRO A 165 -9.64 3.35 -5.22
N PRO A 166 -9.76 3.24 -6.55
CA PRO A 166 -8.99 4.06 -7.47
C PRO A 166 -9.29 5.55 -7.26
N GLU A 167 -8.33 6.31 -6.74
CA GLU A 167 -8.43 7.75 -6.50
C GLU A 167 -7.09 8.40 -6.86
N ASP A 168 -7.12 9.50 -7.62
CA ASP A 168 -5.92 10.21 -8.10
C ASP A 168 -4.86 9.31 -8.79
N GLY A 169 -5.32 8.24 -9.45
CA GLY A 169 -4.44 7.29 -10.14
C GLY A 169 -3.71 6.31 -9.22
N LYS A 170 -4.10 6.24 -7.94
CA LYS A 170 -3.61 5.31 -6.94
C LYS A 170 -4.72 4.33 -6.51
N VAL A 171 -4.36 3.07 -6.32
CA VAL A 171 -5.25 2.03 -5.75
C VAL A 171 -4.43 1.05 -4.93
N VAL A 172 -5.00 0.54 -3.83
CA VAL A 172 -4.33 -0.47 -3.00
C VAL A 172 -5.13 -1.74 -3.09
N LEU A 173 -4.50 -2.80 -3.56
CA LEU A 173 -5.11 -4.09 -3.82
C LEU A 173 -4.56 -5.15 -2.86
N ILE A 174 -5.37 -6.16 -2.56
CA ILE A 174 -4.93 -7.37 -1.87
C ILE A 174 -5.26 -8.61 -2.71
N VAL A 175 -4.28 -9.50 -2.79
CA VAL A 175 -4.41 -10.81 -3.41
C VAL A 175 -5.22 -11.71 -2.48
N VAL A 176 -6.33 -12.27 -2.97
CA VAL A 176 -7.23 -13.12 -2.14
C VAL A 176 -7.07 -14.61 -2.37
N HIS A 177 -6.44 -15.00 -3.47
CA HIS A 177 -6.11 -16.38 -3.81
C HIS A 177 -4.66 -16.44 -4.28
N ASP A 178 -3.97 -17.54 -4.01
CA ASP A 178 -2.60 -17.72 -4.50
C ASP A 178 -2.57 -17.59 -6.03
N MET A 179 -1.82 -16.60 -6.49
CA MET A 179 -1.48 -16.39 -7.88
C MET A 179 -0.04 -16.85 -8.09
N ALA A 180 0.35 -17.18 -9.33
CA ALA A 180 1.62 -17.83 -9.65
C ALA A 180 2.84 -17.30 -8.85
N CYS A 181 2.91 -15.98 -8.64
CA CYS A 181 4.06 -15.31 -8.01
C CYS A 181 3.68 -14.51 -6.74
N TYR A 182 2.39 -14.52 -6.36
CA TYR A 182 1.84 -13.70 -5.28
C TYR A 182 0.95 -14.57 -4.38
N PRO A 183 1.38 -14.88 -3.14
CA PRO A 183 0.53 -15.58 -2.19
C PRO A 183 -0.65 -14.71 -1.76
N ALA A 184 -1.74 -15.36 -1.33
CA ALA A 184 -2.88 -14.68 -0.72
C ALA A 184 -2.42 -13.83 0.49
N GLY A 185 -2.97 -12.62 0.60
CA GLY A 185 -2.57 -11.61 1.58
C GLY A 185 -1.53 -10.61 1.07
N THR A 186 -0.87 -10.87 -0.07
CA THR A 186 0.03 -9.90 -0.72
C THR A 186 -0.71 -8.61 -1.02
N VAL A 187 -0.09 -7.47 -0.70
CA VAL A 187 -0.64 -6.13 -0.98
C VAL A 187 0.11 -5.50 -2.13
N LEU A 188 -0.63 -4.94 -3.10
CA LEU A 188 -0.09 -4.19 -4.22
C LEU A 188 -0.58 -2.73 -4.11
N GLU A 189 0.35 -1.80 -3.90
CA GLU A 189 0.08 -0.37 -4.01
C GLU A 189 0.35 0.07 -5.45
N VAL A 190 -0.71 0.25 -6.22
CA VAL A 190 -0.66 0.60 -7.64
C VAL A 190 -0.67 2.11 -7.80
N GLU A 191 0.28 2.62 -8.58
CA GLU A 191 0.36 4.01 -9.02
C GLU A 191 0.61 4.02 -10.53
N GLY A 192 -0.41 4.44 -11.28
CA GLY A 192 -0.40 4.36 -12.73
C GLY A 192 -0.28 2.94 -13.27
N LEU A 193 0.80 2.64 -14.00
CA LEU A 193 1.06 1.31 -14.59
C LEU A 193 2.14 0.53 -13.84
N SER A 194 2.44 0.96 -12.62
CA SER A 194 3.37 0.29 -11.72
C SER A 194 2.69 -0.02 -10.40
N ALA A 195 3.15 -1.06 -9.72
CA ALA A 195 2.71 -1.46 -8.40
C ALA A 195 3.90 -1.78 -7.52
N THR A 196 3.89 -1.27 -6.29
CA THR A 196 4.81 -1.70 -5.26
C THR A 196 4.20 -2.87 -4.50
N ARG A 197 4.90 -4.01 -4.48
CA ARG A 197 4.51 -5.22 -3.77
C ARG A 197 4.97 -5.18 -2.33
N PHE A 198 4.05 -5.44 -1.41
CA PHE A 198 4.29 -5.70 0.01
C PHE A 198 3.80 -7.10 0.37
N GLU A 199 4.51 -7.75 1.30
CA GLU A 199 4.18 -9.10 1.76
C GLU A 199 2.75 -9.20 2.32
N ASN A 200 2.31 -8.17 3.04
CA ASN A 200 1.02 -8.11 3.70
C ASN A 200 0.62 -6.67 4.07
N VAL A 201 -0.59 -6.51 4.61
CA VAL A 201 -1.16 -5.22 5.02
C VAL A 201 -0.31 -4.51 6.08
N ARG A 202 0.29 -5.25 7.02
CA ARG A 202 1.16 -4.67 8.06
C ARG A 202 2.44 -4.09 7.47
N THR A 203 3.04 -4.81 6.53
CA THR A 203 4.25 -4.39 5.82
C THR A 203 4.01 -3.12 5.01
N TRP A 204 2.88 -3.05 4.32
CA TRP A 204 2.45 -1.84 3.61
C TRP A 204 2.19 -0.68 4.57
N LEU A 205 1.40 -0.86 5.63
CA LEU A 205 1.11 0.19 6.62
C LEU A 205 2.38 0.71 7.31
N ALA A 206 3.33 -0.17 7.63
CA ALA A 206 4.63 0.21 8.16
C ALA A 206 5.43 1.08 7.19
N SER A 207 5.36 0.78 5.88
CA SER A 207 5.93 1.61 4.81
C SER A 207 5.27 2.99 4.76
N VAL A 208 3.94 3.05 4.80
CA VAL A 208 3.17 4.31 4.82
C VAL A 208 3.56 5.20 6.01
N ALA A 209 3.71 4.61 7.21
CA ALA A 209 4.16 5.34 8.39
C ALA A 209 5.59 5.88 8.25
N ALA A 210 6.50 5.05 7.72
CA ALA A 210 7.88 5.46 7.52
C ALA A 210 8.01 6.60 6.48
N THR A 211 7.21 6.58 5.41
CA THR A 211 7.15 7.66 4.40
C THR A 211 6.61 8.96 5.00
N ASN A 212 5.52 8.90 5.78
CA ASN A 212 4.97 10.09 6.43
C ASN A 212 5.94 10.73 7.43
N GLU A 213 6.65 9.93 8.24
CA GLU A 213 7.66 10.48 9.16
C GLU A 213 8.83 11.14 8.40
N MET A 214 9.20 10.58 7.23
CA MET A 214 10.21 11.19 6.37
C MET A 214 9.73 12.54 5.83
N LEU A 215 8.53 12.62 5.26
CA LEU A 215 7.94 13.86 4.74
C LEU A 215 7.79 14.93 5.83
N GLY A 216 7.31 14.55 7.01
CA GLY A 216 7.21 15.45 8.16
C GLY A 216 8.56 15.98 8.66
N SER A 217 9.67 15.26 8.42
CA SER A 217 11.01 15.76 8.71
C SER A 217 11.50 16.77 7.66
N PHE A 218 11.17 16.58 6.38
CA PHE A 218 11.54 17.50 5.31
C PHE A 218 10.85 18.86 5.44
N THR A 219 9.56 18.88 5.75
CA THR A 219 8.81 20.14 5.90
C THR A 219 9.33 20.98 7.07
N LYS A 220 9.73 20.35 8.18
CA LYS A 220 10.36 21.03 9.33
C LYS A 220 11.75 21.60 9.01
N GLU A 221 12.53 20.94 8.15
CA GLU A 221 13.87 21.42 7.73
C GLU A 221 13.78 22.65 6.82
N ILE A 222 12.75 22.76 5.98
CA ILE A 222 12.55 23.88 5.05
C ILE A 222 11.94 25.11 5.75
N SER A 223 11.25 24.90 6.87
CA SER A 223 10.55 25.95 7.62
C SER A 223 11.43 26.70 8.64
N ASN A 224 12.70 26.31 8.80
CA ASN A 224 13.69 26.91 9.71
C ASN A 224 14.87 27.49 8.92
#